data_AF-A0A7W9DXX4-F1
#
_entry.id   AF-A0A7W9DXX4-F1
#
_cell.length_a   1.000
_cell.length_b   1.000
_cell.length_c   1.000
_cell.angle_alpha   90.00
_cell.angle_beta   90.00
_cell.angle_gamma   90.00
#
_symmetry.space_group_name_H-M   'P 1'
#
loop_
_entity.id
_entity.type
_entity.pdbx_description
1 polymer ?
#
loop_
_entity_poly.entity_id
_entity_poly.type
_entity_poly.pdbx_seq_one_letter_code
_entity_poly.pdbx_strand_id
1 'polypeptide(L)'
;MKNSFTVPQLLLRIALGIGFLTTVADRSGLLGQMGTNNIEWGNWDNFIKYTATLMPFLNRPAVNIMGSIATLAEAIIGILLLIGYKTRLAAN
;
A
#
# COMPACT_ATOMS: atom_id res chain seq x y z
N MET A 1 -23.04 -24.45 -11.27
CA MET A 1 -21.96 -23.86 -12.07
C MET A 1 -20.66 -24.04 -11.30
N LYS A 2 -19.71 -24.83 -11.80
CA LYS A 2 -18.40 -25.02 -11.15
C LYS A 2 -17.63 -23.71 -11.35
N ASN A 3 -17.28 -22.99 -10.28
CA ASN A 3 -16.57 -21.71 -10.37
C ASN A 3 -15.15 -21.94 -10.94
N SER A 4 -15.01 -21.85 -12.27
CA SER A 4 -13.70 -21.99 -12.96
C SER A 4 -12.72 -20.86 -12.65
N PHE A 5 -13.16 -19.77 -12.00
CA PHE A 5 -12.32 -18.60 -11.70
C PHE A 5 -11.64 -18.63 -10.33
N THR A 6 -11.62 -19.76 -9.63
CA THR A 6 -11.04 -19.86 -8.28
C THR A 6 -9.53 -19.60 -8.27
N VAL A 7 -8.78 -20.14 -9.23
CA VAL A 7 -7.32 -19.96 -9.32
C VAL A 7 -6.94 -18.54 -9.75
N PRO A 8 -7.52 -17.96 -10.82
CA PRO A 8 -7.28 -16.55 -11.17
C PRO A 8 -7.63 -15.58 -10.04
N GLN A 9 -8.73 -15.83 -9.33
CA GLN A 9 -9.14 -14.99 -8.20
C GLN A 9 -8.15 -15.05 -7.04
N LEU A 10 -7.59 -16.22 -6.74
CA LEU A 10 -6.56 -16.37 -5.71
C LEU A 10 -5.28 -15.63 -6.10
N LEU A 11 -4.82 -15.80 -7.34
CA LEU A 11 -3.63 -15.12 -7.85
C LEU A 11 -3.79 -13.60 -7.83
N LEU A 12 -4.96 -13.08 -8.24
CA LEU A 12 -5.25 -11.65 -8.20
C LEU A 12 -5.20 -11.10 -6.77
N ARG A 13 -5.78 -11.81 -5.80
CA ARG A 13 -5.74 -11.39 -4.38
C ARG A 13 -4.32 -11.34 -3.84
N ILE A 14 -3.51 -12.34 -4.16
CA ILE A 14 -2.10 -12.40 -3.75
C ILE A 14 -1.33 -11.25 -4.40
N ALA A 15 -1.50 -11.02 -5.71
CA ALA A 15 -0.85 -9.94 -6.43
C ALA A 15 -1.18 -8.56 -5.84
N LEU A 16 -2.47 -8.30 -5.56
CA LEU A 16 -2.90 -7.05 -4.93
C LEU A 16 -2.37 -6.92 -3.49
N GLY A 17 -2.46 -7.98 -2.68
CA GLY A 17 -1.98 -7.98 -1.30
C GLY A 17 -0.47 -7.73 -1.21
N ILE A 18 0.33 -8.39 -2.05
CA ILE A 18 1.76 -8.13 -2.17
C ILE A 18 2.02 -6.71 -2.65
N GLY A 19 1.26 -6.21 -3.63
CA GLY A 19 1.39 -4.83 -4.12
C GLY A 19 1.27 -3.79 -2.99
N PHE A 20 0.23 -3.90 -2.16
CA PHE A 20 0.05 -3.01 -1.01
C PHE A 20 1.15 -3.15 0.05
N LEU A 21 1.64 -4.37 0.30
CA LEU A 21 2.73 -4.55 1.27
C LEU A 21 4.07 -4.03 0.75
N THR A 22 4.33 -4.14 -0.56
CA THR A 22 5.52 -3.59 -1.21
C THR A 22 5.56 -2.07 -1.10
N THR A 23 4.43 -1.37 -1.31
CA THR A 23 4.40 0.10 -1.15
C THR A 23 4.62 0.53 0.30
N VAL A 24 4.10 -0.22 1.27
CA VAL A 24 4.39 0.00 2.71
C VAL A 24 5.87 -0.22 3.01
N ALA A 25 6.49 -1.26 2.43
CA ALA A 25 7.91 -1.54 2.59
C ALA A 25 8.80 -0.47 1.94
N ASP A 26 8.39 0.08 0.78
CA ASP A 26 9.07 1.17 0.08
C ASP A 26 9.13 2.43 0.96
N ARG A 27 7.99 2.86 1.51
CA ARG A 27 7.89 4.04 2.37
C ARG A 27 8.62 3.88 3.69
N SER A 28 8.71 2.65 4.19
CA SER A 28 9.48 2.31 5.40
C SER A 28 11.00 2.27 5.14
N GLY A 29 11.44 2.40 3.89
CA GLY A 29 12.84 2.32 3.48
C GLY A 29 13.44 0.92 3.55
N LEU A 30 12.61 -0.12 3.69
CA LEU A 30 13.05 -1.51 3.77
C LEU A 30 13.55 -2.04 2.42
N LEU A 31 13.07 -1.47 1.32
CA LEU A 31 13.44 -1.90 -0.03
C LEU A 31 14.77 -1.29 -0.51
N GLY A 32 15.24 -0.21 0.10
CA GLY A 32 16.45 0.52 -0.31
C GLY A 32 16.20 2.02 -0.54
N GLN A 33 17.16 2.68 -1.18
CA GLN A 33 17.12 4.13 -1.40
C GLN A 33 16.24 4.50 -2.59
N MET A 34 15.67 5.71 -2.56
CA MET A 34 14.93 6.29 -3.68
C MET A 34 15.74 6.18 -4.99
N GLY A 35 15.12 5.69 -6.06
CA GLY A 35 15.75 5.59 -7.37
C GLY A 35 16.66 4.36 -7.58
N THR A 36 16.92 3.55 -6.56
CA THR A 36 17.47 2.21 -6.77
C THR A 36 16.32 1.22 -7.07
N ASN A 37 16.44 0.40 -8.12
CA ASN A 37 15.55 -0.74 -8.35
C ASN A 37 14.02 -0.47 -8.45
N ASN A 38 13.59 0.67 -9.02
CA ASN A 38 12.18 1.13 -9.08
C ASN A 38 11.55 1.49 -7.72
N ILE A 39 12.36 1.85 -6.73
CA ILE A 39 11.91 2.36 -5.44
C ILE A 39 11.44 3.81 -5.60
N GLU A 40 10.16 4.06 -5.32
CA GLU A 40 9.50 5.34 -5.56
C GLU A 40 9.85 6.38 -4.50
N TRP A 41 9.82 6.00 -3.22
CA TRP A 41 10.07 6.91 -2.09
C TRP A 41 11.35 6.57 -1.34
N GLY A 42 11.55 5.29 -1.01
CA GLY A 42 12.73 4.75 -0.31
C GLY A 42 12.98 5.29 1.10
N ASN A 43 12.25 6.32 1.54
CA ASN A 43 12.22 6.78 2.92
C ASN A 43 10.89 7.52 3.20
N TRP A 44 10.63 7.72 4.48
CA TRP A 44 9.42 8.39 4.94
C TRP A 44 9.38 9.89 4.59
N ASP A 45 10.53 10.59 4.61
CA ASP A 45 10.57 12.04 4.35
C ASP A 45 10.22 12.38 2.89
N ASN A 46 10.73 11.61 1.93
CA ASN A 46 10.43 11.74 0.51
C ASN A 46 8.94 11.48 0.25
N PHE A 47 8.37 10.47 0.91
CA PHE A 47 6.94 10.19 0.85
C PHE A 47 6.14 11.40 1.35
N ILE A 48 6.39 11.89 2.56
CA ILE A 48 5.68 13.05 3.13
C ILE A 48 5.89 14.32 2.30
N LYS A 49 7.10 14.54 1.77
CA LYS A 49 7.40 15.67 0.90
C LYS A 49 6.56 15.62 -0.39
N TYR A 50 6.41 14.44 -0.99
CA TYR A 50 5.55 14.24 -2.14
C TYR A 50 4.07 14.37 -1.78
N THR A 51 3.61 13.76 -0.69
CA THR A 51 2.21 13.88 -0.24
C THR A 51 1.84 15.33 0.09
N ALA A 52 2.78 16.13 0.57
CA ALA A 52 2.57 17.56 0.82
C ALA A 52 2.36 18.36 -0.48
N THR A 53 2.90 17.93 -1.63
CA THR A 53 2.60 18.57 -2.93
C THR A 53 1.18 18.26 -3.39
N LEU A 54 0.66 17.09 -3.04
CA LEU A 54 -0.72 16.67 -3.32
C LEU A 54 -1.74 17.35 -2.39
N MET A 55 -1.34 17.70 -1.17
CA MET A 55 -2.18 18.35 -0.17
C MET A 55 -1.63 19.72 0.25
N PRO A 56 -1.58 20.72 -0.66
CA PRO A 56 -1.00 22.03 -0.37
C PRO A 56 -1.78 22.82 0.68
N PHE A 57 -3.00 22.39 1.01
CA PHE A 57 -3.88 22.98 2.03
C PHE A 57 -3.61 22.46 3.45
N LEU A 58 -2.73 21.46 3.63
CA LEU A 58 -2.42 20.83 4.91
C LEU A 58 -0.98 21.15 5.34
N ASN A 59 -0.78 21.49 6.63
CA ASN A 59 0.57 21.66 7.18
C ASN A 59 1.31 20.32 7.28
N ARG A 60 2.65 20.36 7.18
CA ARG A 60 3.53 19.17 7.27
C ARG A 60 3.17 18.15 8.37
N PRO A 61 2.86 18.54 9.62
CA PRO A 61 2.47 17.60 10.67
C PRO A 61 1.16 16.86 10.36
N ALA A 62 0.20 17.56 9.76
CA ALA A 62 -1.08 16.97 9.37
C ALA A 62 -0.90 16.02 8.18
N VAL A 63 -0.03 16.35 7.22
CA VAL A 63 0.34 15.45 6.12
C VAL A 63 0.98 14.17 6.66
N ASN A 64 1.83 14.30 7.69
CA ASN A 64 2.44 13.15 8.35
C ASN A 64 1.40 12.20 8.95
N ILE A 65 0.41 12.75 9.66
CA ILE A 65 -0.70 11.98 10.24
C ILE A 65 -1.49 11.26 9.13
N MET A 66 -1.86 11.99 8.07
CA MET A 66 -2.59 11.40 6.94
C MET A 66 -1.79 10.30 6.25
N GLY A 67 -0.49 10.50 6.05
CA GLY A 67 0.42 9.52 5.48
C GLY A 67 0.55 8.26 6.35
N SER A 68 0.62 8.42 7.68
CA SER A 68 0.60 7.30 8.62
C SER A 68 -0.71 6.53 8.57
N ILE A 69 -1.85 7.23 8.53
CA ILE A 69 -3.17 6.58 8.40
C ILE A 69 -3.26 5.80 7.09
N ALA A 70 -2.82 6.39 5.97
CA ALA A 70 -2.82 5.73 4.67
C ALA A 70 -1.96 4.46 4.68
N THR A 71 -0.74 4.56 5.21
CA THR A 71 0.20 3.43 5.31
C THR A 71 -0.35 2.30 6.20
N LEU A 72 -0.98 2.64 7.32
CA LEU A 72 -1.64 1.66 8.19
C LEU A 72 -2.84 1.00 7.49
N ALA A 73 -3.65 1.78 6.79
CA ALA A 73 -4.79 1.25 6.04
C ALA A 73 -4.33 0.30 4.92
N GLU A 74 -3.31 0.65 4.16
CA GLU A 74 -2.72 -0.21 3.12
C GLU A 74 -2.14 -1.50 3.70
N ALA A 75 -1.42 -1.43 4.83
CA ALA A 75 -0.90 -2.61 5.50
C ALA A 75 -2.03 -3.56 5.94
N ILE A 76 -3.09 -3.02 6.53
CA ILE A 76 -4.26 -3.79 6.95
C ILE A 76 -4.95 -4.42 5.72
N ILE A 77 -5.18 -3.65 4.66
CA ILE A 77 -5.81 -4.15 3.42
C ILE A 77 -4.95 -5.24 2.78
N GLY A 78 -3.63 -5.04 2.68
CA GLY A 78 -2.69 -6.02 2.14
C GLY A 78 -2.72 -7.33 2.92
N ILE A 79 -2.68 -7.26 4.26
CA ILE A 79 -2.79 -8.43 5.13
C ILE A 79 -4.14 -9.12 4.99
N LEU A 80 -5.25 -8.36 4.96
CA LEU A 80 -6.60 -8.93 4.79
C LEU A 80 -6.77 -9.63 3.43
N LEU A 81 -6.18 -9.07 2.37
CA LEU A 81 -6.17 -9.68 1.03
C LEU A 81 -5.36 -10.99 1.02
N LEU A 82 -4.21 -11.04 1.70
CA LEU A 82 -3.38 -12.24 1.80
C LEU A 82 -4.01 -13.34 2.65
N ILE A 83 -4.58 -13.00 3.81
CA ILE A 83 -5.27 -13.97 4.69
C ILE A 83 -6.58 -14.45 4.04
N GLY A 84 -7.12 -13.70 3.08
CA GLY A 84 -8.41 -13.99 2.46
C GLY A 84 -9.61 -13.74 3.40
N TYR A 85 -9.37 -13.12 4.54
CA TYR A 85 -10.39 -12.81 5.55
C TYR A 85 -11.22 -11.61 5.08
N LYS A 86 -12.53 -11.81 4.89
CA LYS A 86 -13.49 -10.80 4.40
C LYS A 86 -13.14 -10.15 3.05
N THR A 87 -12.67 -10.92 2.08
CA THR A 87 -12.44 -10.45 0.68
C THR A 87 -13.68 -9.84 0.01
N ARG A 88 -14.89 -10.18 0.47
CA ARG A 88 -16.14 -9.57 0.01
C ARG A 88 -16.37 -8.12 0.51
N LEU A 89 -15.67 -7.66 1.54
CA LEU A 89 -15.69 -6.24 1.97
C LEU A 89 -14.56 -5.41 1.34
N ALA A 90 -13.47 -6.06 0.91
CA ALA A 90 -12.33 -5.40 0.27
C ALA A 90 -12.46 -5.27 -1.26
N ALA A 91 -13.28 -6.13 -1.89
CA ALA A 91 -13.40 -6.22 -3.34
C ALA A 91 -14.85 -6.05 -3.86
N ASN A 92 -15.74 -5.48 -3.05
CA ASN A 92 -17.13 -5.21 -3.44
C ASN A 92 -17.44 -3.72 -3.43
#